data_AF-G5C366-F1
#
_entry.id   AF-G5C366-F1
#
_cell.length_a   1.000
_cell.length_b   1.000
_cell.length_c   1.000
_cell.angle_alpha   90.00
_cell.angle_beta   90.00
_cell.angle_gamma   90.00
#
_symmetry.space_group_name_H-M   'P 1'
#
loop_
_entity.id
_entity.type
_entity.pdbx_description
1 polymer ?
#
loop_
_entity_poly.entity_id
_entity_poly.type
_entity_poly.pdbx_seq_one_letter_code
_entity_poly.pdbx_strand_id
1 'polypeptide(L)'
;MAAAVRPVPEPWNRVRIPKAGSRSTVTVRDPDAALELCITAVIKECHLVTQTLRSQTLDAETDVLCSVLYSNHNRMGHHKPHLALKQVEQCLKRLKKMNLEGSIEDLLELFSSK
;
A
#
# COMPACT_ATOMS: atom_id res chain seq x y z
N MET A 1 34.64 10.69 22.17
CA MET A 1 34.03 10.21 20.92
C MET A 1 32.56 9.94 21.17
N ALA A 2 31.67 10.86 20.80
CA ALA A 2 30.23 10.67 20.95
C ALA A 2 29.72 9.77 19.81
N ALA A 3 29.22 8.59 20.15
CA ALA A 3 28.56 7.71 19.20
C ALA A 3 27.33 8.44 18.63
N ALA A 4 27.33 8.71 17.33
CA ALA A 4 26.18 9.27 16.64
C ALA A 4 24.99 8.31 16.84
N VAL A 5 24.02 8.73 17.65
CA VAL A 5 22.72 8.06 17.79
C VAL A 5 22.15 7.95 16.38
N ARG A 6 22.11 6.72 15.85
CA ARG A 6 21.47 6.45 14.57
C ARG A 6 20.03 6.95 14.66
N PRO A 7 19.53 7.73 13.68
CA PRO A 7 18.13 8.10 13.66
C PRO A 7 17.31 6.82 13.77
N VAL A 8 16.51 6.74 14.83
CA VAL A 8 15.54 5.66 14.97
C VAL A 8 14.70 5.69 13.69
N PRO A 9 14.64 4.59 12.91
CA PRO A 9 13.83 4.57 11.70
C PRO A 9 12.40 4.93 12.10
N GLU A 10 11.83 5.95 11.46
CA GLU A 10 10.46 6.38 11.73
C GLU A 10 9.50 5.18 11.63
N PRO A 11 8.36 5.17 12.34
CA PRO A 11 7.50 3.98 12.45
C PRO A 11 7.10 3.38 11.11
N TRP A 12 6.88 4.22 10.10
CA TRP A 12 6.57 3.80 8.72
C TRP A 12 7.73 3.08 8.01
N ASN A 13 8.99 3.30 8.43
CA ASN A 13 10.17 2.59 7.94
C ASN A 13 10.38 1.22 8.60
N ARG A 14 9.69 0.93 9.70
CA ARG A 14 9.73 -0.38 10.38
C ARG A 14 8.71 -1.36 9.82
N VAL A 15 7.72 -0.86 9.08
CA VAL A 15 6.74 -1.70 8.43
C VAL A 15 7.42 -2.34 7.21
N ARG A 16 8.00 -3.53 7.42
CA ARG A 16 8.05 -4.52 6.35
C ARG A 16 6.60 -4.79 6.00
N ILE A 17 6.04 -4.05 5.06
CA ILE A 17 4.77 -4.43 4.47
C ILE A 17 5.10 -5.72 3.71
N PRO A 18 4.71 -6.89 4.24
CA PRO A 18 5.04 -8.15 3.61
C PRO A 18 4.42 -8.16 2.22
N LYS A 19 4.99 -8.92 1.29
CA LYS A 19 4.21 -9.36 0.14
C LYS A 19 2.91 -9.94 0.72
N ALA A 20 1.74 -9.41 0.36
CA ALA A 20 0.48 -10.01 0.78
C ALA A 20 0.51 -11.45 0.30
N GLY A 21 0.52 -12.43 1.20
CA GLY A 21 0.82 -13.79 0.76
C GLY A 21 0.90 -14.87 1.82
N SER A 22 0.04 -14.84 2.84
CA SER A 22 -0.36 -16.09 3.48
C SER A 22 -1.72 -16.48 2.88
N ARG A 23 -1.71 -17.38 1.90
CA ARG A 23 -2.93 -17.94 1.31
C ARG A 23 -3.28 -19.21 2.06
N SER A 24 -4.39 -19.20 2.79
CA SER A 24 -4.96 -20.37 3.44
C SER A 24 -6.38 -20.56 2.92
N THR A 25 -6.71 -21.78 2.53
CA THR A 25 -8.03 -22.12 2.01
C THR A 25 -8.72 -23.03 3.01
N VAL A 26 -9.90 -22.64 3.48
CA VAL A 26 -10.73 -23.44 4.39
C VAL A 26 -12.08 -23.65 3.72
N THR A 27 -12.48 -24.90 3.58
CA THR A 27 -13.83 -25.26 3.09
C THR A 27 -14.82 -25.13 4.24
N VAL A 28 -15.77 -24.21 4.13
CA VAL A 28 -16.88 -24.07 5.07
C VAL A 28 -18.01 -25.00 4.62
N ARG A 29 -18.42 -25.94 5.47
CA ARG A 29 -19.64 -26.73 5.26
C ARG A 29 -20.82 -25.91 5.79
N ASP A 30 -21.90 -25.85 5.01
CA ASP A 30 -23.14 -25.12 5.30
C ASP A 30 -22.96 -23.60 5.45
N PRO A 31 -22.85 -22.85 4.33
CA PRO A 31 -22.72 -21.40 4.37
C PRO A 31 -24.01 -20.76 4.90
N ASP A 32 -23.90 -20.09 6.06
CA ASP A 32 -24.99 -19.31 6.64
C ASP A 32 -25.10 -17.91 6.03
N ALA A 33 -26.24 -17.26 6.17
CA ALA A 33 -26.50 -15.89 5.70
C ALA A 33 -25.49 -14.87 6.24
N ALA A 34 -24.96 -15.09 7.45
CA ALA A 34 -23.89 -14.27 8.02
C ALA A 34 -22.60 -14.29 7.17
N LEU A 35 -22.25 -15.44 6.58
CA LEU A 35 -21.07 -15.58 5.73
C LEU A 35 -21.24 -14.79 4.43
N GLU A 36 -22.42 -14.86 3.80
CA GLU A 36 -22.70 -14.11 2.57
C GLU A 36 -22.71 -12.59 2.81
N LEU A 37 -23.17 -12.13 3.99
CA LEU A 37 -23.05 -10.74 4.40
C LEU A 37 -21.58 -10.31 4.54
N CYS A 38 -20.74 -11.14 5.16
CA CYS A 38 -19.31 -10.87 5.29
C CYS A 38 -18.62 -10.84 3.92
N ILE A 39 -18.90 -11.79 3.02
CA ILE A 39 -18.34 -11.81 1.66
C ILE A 39 -18.75 -10.53 0.91
N THR A 40 -20.02 -10.16 0.97
CA THR A 40 -20.53 -8.94 0.33
C THR A 40 -19.84 -7.68 0.89
N ALA A 41 -19.62 -7.61 2.21
CA ALA A 41 -18.90 -6.51 2.82
C ALA A 41 -17.44 -6.45 2.35
N VAL A 42 -16.74 -7.58 2.30
CA VAL A 42 -15.35 -7.66 1.80
C VAL A 42 -15.27 -7.20 0.34
N ILE A 43 -16.18 -7.65 -0.53
CA ILE A 43 -16.23 -7.24 -1.94
C ILE A 43 -16.40 -5.71 -2.06
N LYS A 44 -17.28 -5.11 -1.26
CA LYS A 44 -17.48 -3.66 -1.24
C LYS A 44 -16.21 -2.92 -0.86
N GLU A 45 -15.55 -3.33 0.21
CA GLU A 45 -14.28 -2.72 0.64
C GLU A 45 -13.18 -2.90 -0.41
N CYS A 46 -13.08 -4.09 -1.03
CA CYS A 46 -12.17 -4.36 -2.13
C CYS A 46 -12.38 -3.41 -3.33
N HIS A 47 -13.62 -3.10 -3.69
CA HIS A 47 -13.91 -2.11 -4.72
C HIS A 47 -13.47 -0.70 -4.32
N LEU A 48 -13.72 -0.28 -3.08
CA LEU A 48 -13.28 1.04 -2.59
C LEU A 48 -11.76 1.17 -2.59
N VAL A 49 -11.05 0.14 -2.14
CA VAL A 49 -9.59 0.08 -2.18
C VAL A 49 -9.08 0.17 -3.62
N THR A 50 -9.69 -0.59 -4.54
CA THR A 50 -9.33 -0.56 -5.97
C THR A 50 -9.55 0.83 -6.58
N GLN A 51 -10.67 1.49 -6.28
CA GLN A 51 -10.93 2.86 -6.73
C GLN A 51 -9.90 3.86 -6.18
N THR A 52 -9.50 3.68 -4.92
CA THR A 52 -8.51 4.55 -4.27
C THR A 52 -7.12 4.37 -4.89
N LEU A 53 -6.72 3.11 -5.14
CA LEU A 53 -5.45 2.77 -5.80
C LEU A 53 -5.37 3.28 -7.24
N ARG A 54 -6.51 3.30 -7.96
CA ARG A 54 -6.64 3.81 -9.33
C ARG A 54 -7.03 5.28 -9.42
N SER A 55 -6.98 6.01 -8.31
CA SER A 55 -7.42 7.40 -8.30
C SER A 55 -6.38 8.29 -9.01
N GLN A 56 -6.86 9.11 -9.96
CA GLN A 56 -6.02 10.08 -10.66
C GLN A 56 -5.38 11.10 -9.70
N THR A 57 -6.04 11.36 -8.57
CA THR A 57 -5.51 12.22 -7.51
C THR A 57 -4.20 11.66 -6.94
N LEU A 58 -4.14 10.35 -6.65
CA LEU A 58 -2.94 9.71 -6.12
C LEU A 58 -1.78 9.76 -7.12
N ASP A 59 -2.07 9.57 -8.40
CA ASP A 59 -1.08 9.69 -9.47
C ASP A 59 -0.54 11.12 -9.56
N ALA A 60 -1.42 12.12 -9.59
CA ALA A 60 -1.04 13.53 -9.64
C ALA A 60 -0.21 13.96 -8.41
N GLU A 61 -0.58 13.51 -7.21
CA GLU A 61 0.19 13.78 -5.98
C GLU A 61 1.56 13.11 -6.03
N THR A 62 1.66 11.91 -6.57
CA THR A 62 2.93 11.18 -6.73
C THR A 62 3.85 11.92 -7.72
N ASP A 63 3.32 12.43 -8.82
CA ASP A 63 4.07 13.19 -9.82
C ASP A 63 4.57 14.53 -9.27
N VAL A 64 3.72 15.23 -8.50
CA VAL A 64 4.11 16.46 -7.80
C VAL A 64 5.21 16.16 -6.78
N LEU A 65 5.09 15.10 -6.00
CA LEU A 65 6.12 14.67 -5.05
C LEU A 65 7.45 14.39 -5.75
N CYS A 66 7.42 13.64 -6.87
CA CYS A 66 8.61 13.36 -7.67
C CYS A 66 9.26 14.65 -8.18
N SER A 67 8.46 15.59 -8.68
CA SER A 67 8.92 16.89 -9.19
C SER A 67 9.55 17.76 -8.10
N VAL A 68 8.95 17.79 -6.91
CA VAL A 68 9.47 18.51 -5.74
C VAL A 68 10.79 17.89 -5.27
N LEU A 69 10.86 16.56 -5.17
CA LEU A 69 12.09 15.86 -4.80
C LEU A 69 13.21 16.13 -5.80
N TYR A 70 12.91 16.02 -7.09
CA TYR A 70 13.88 16.26 -8.16
C TYR A 70 14.43 17.69 -8.12
N SER A 71 13.55 18.70 -8.12
CA SER A 71 13.93 20.11 -8.18
C SER A 71 14.74 20.56 -6.96
N ASN A 72 14.53 19.91 -5.81
CA ASN A 72 15.20 20.26 -4.55
C ASN A 72 16.39 19.36 -4.21
N HIS A 73 16.72 18.37 -5.04
CA HIS A 73 17.74 17.36 -4.71
C HIS A 73 19.10 17.99 -4.38
N ASN A 74 19.56 18.93 -5.21
CA ASN A 74 20.88 19.56 -5.02
C ASN A 74 20.93 20.50 -3.80
N ARG A 75 19.80 21.14 -3.46
CA ARG A 75 19.74 22.13 -2.38
C ARG A 75 19.43 21.52 -1.02
N MET A 76 18.62 20.45 -1.01
CA MET A 76 18.03 19.89 0.21
C MET A 76 18.28 18.39 0.36
N GLY A 77 19.10 17.75 -0.49
CA GLY A 77 19.30 16.29 -0.54
C GLY A 77 19.65 15.62 0.79
N HIS A 78 20.34 16.33 1.68
CA HIS A 78 20.74 15.83 3.01
C HIS A 78 19.83 16.32 4.15
N HIS A 79 18.86 17.19 3.86
CA HIS A 79 18.00 17.78 4.86
C HIS A 79 16.87 16.83 5.25
N LYS A 80 16.52 16.81 6.54
CA LYS A 80 15.49 15.93 7.10
C LYS A 80 14.14 16.00 6.36
N PRO A 81 13.59 17.18 5.98
CA PRO A 81 12.33 17.24 5.25
C PRO A 81 12.39 16.56 3.88
N HIS A 82 13.49 16.73 3.14
CA HIS A 82 13.67 16.07 1.85
C HIS A 82 13.79 14.56 2.00
N LEU A 83 14.51 14.08 3.02
CA LEU A 83 14.62 12.65 3.31
C LEU A 83 13.26 12.04 3.71
N ALA A 84 12.46 12.74 4.50
CA ALA A 84 11.10 12.31 4.85
C ALA A 84 10.21 12.19 3.60
N LEU A 85 10.23 13.19 2.71
CA LEU A 85 9.51 13.13 1.44
C LEU A 85 10.00 11.98 0.54
N LYS A 86 11.31 11.72 0.52
CA LYS A 86 11.88 10.58 -0.22
C LYS A 86 11.41 9.24 0.33
N GLN A 87 11.18 9.13 1.64
CA GLN A 87 10.60 7.93 2.23
C GLN A 87 9.14 7.75 1.83
N VAL A 88 8.36 8.83 1.70
CA VAL A 88 7.00 8.77 1.15
C VAL A 88 7.02 8.24 -0.28
N GLU A 89 7.92 8.76 -1.13
CA GLU A 89 8.10 8.27 -2.51
C GLU A 89 8.44 6.77 -2.54
N GLN A 90 9.32 6.32 -1.65
CA GLN A 90 9.66 4.89 -1.52
C GLN A 90 8.47 4.05 -1.04
N CYS A 91 7.64 4.58 -0.13
CA CYS A 91 6.43 3.91 0.34
C CYS A 91 5.46 3.67 -0.82
N LEU A 92 5.22 4.70 -1.64
CA LEU A 92 4.36 4.61 -2.83
C LEU A 92 4.91 3.61 -3.86
N LYS A 93 6.22 3.60 -4.11
CA LYS A 93 6.88 2.60 -4.97
C LYS A 93 6.68 1.17 -4.44
N ARG A 94 6.75 0.96 -3.12
CA ARG A 94 6.48 -0.34 -2.49
C ARG A 94 5.01 -0.73 -2.63
N LEU A 95 4.09 0.20 -2.39
CA LEU A 95 2.65 -0.02 -2.54
C LEU A 95 2.32 -0.52 -3.95
N LYS A 96 2.82 0.17 -4.98
CA LYS A 96 2.66 -0.24 -6.39
C LYS A 96 3.26 -1.62 -6.66
N LYS A 97 4.44 -1.91 -6.10
CA LYS A 97 5.11 -3.21 -6.25
C LYS A 97 4.37 -4.37 -5.57
N MET A 98 3.54 -4.11 -4.55
CA MET A 98 2.77 -5.17 -3.90
C MET A 98 1.69 -5.77 -4.80
N ASN A 99 1.32 -5.09 -5.89
CA ASN A 99 0.30 -5.53 -6.83
C ASN A 99 -1.04 -5.86 -6.15
N LEU A 100 -1.46 -5.00 -5.22
CA LEU A 100 -2.72 -5.17 -4.48
C LEU A 100 -3.93 -5.21 -5.41
N GLU A 101 -3.90 -4.44 -6.51
CA GLU A 101 -4.95 -4.48 -7.53
C GLU A 101 -5.15 -5.88 -8.09
N GLY A 102 -4.08 -6.52 -8.58
CA GLY A 102 -4.18 -7.89 -9.11
C GLY A 102 -4.60 -8.91 -8.04
N SER A 103 -4.15 -8.75 -6.79
CA SER A 103 -4.61 -9.63 -5.70
C SER A 103 -6.09 -9.44 -5.34
N ILE A 104 -6.62 -8.23 -5.49
CA ILE A 104 -8.04 -7.95 -5.30
C ILE A 104 -8.84 -8.52 -6.48
N GLU A 105 -8.36 -8.37 -7.71
CA GLU A 105 -8.97 -8.98 -8.90
C GLU A 105 -9.06 -10.51 -8.78
N ASP A 106 -7.97 -11.18 -8.42
CA ASP A 106 -7.94 -12.62 -8.14
C ASP A 106 -8.99 -13.02 -7.08
N LEU A 107 -9.14 -12.20 -6.03
CA LEU A 107 -10.10 -12.43 -4.96
C LEU A 107 -11.56 -12.24 -5.42
N LEU A 108 -11.82 -11.25 -6.28
CA LEU A 108 -13.14 -11.02 -6.86
C LEU A 108 -13.54 -12.12 -7.85
N GLU A 109 -12.59 -12.65 -8.63
CA GLU A 109 -12.80 -13.81 -9.50
C GLU A 109 -13.21 -15.06 -8.70
N LEU A 110 -12.55 -15.31 -7.56
CA LEU A 110 -12.88 -16.42 -6.67
C LEU A 110 -14.32 -16.34 -6.11
N PHE A 111 -14.82 -15.13 -5.85
CA PHE A 111 -16.20 -14.93 -5.40
C PHE A 111 -17.22 -14.94 -6.54
N SER A 112 -16.80 -14.63 -7.77
CA SER A 112 -17.67 -14.61 -8.95
C SER A 112 -17.80 -15.98 -9.63
N SER A 113 -16.86 -16.90 -9.40
CA SER A 113 -16.83 -18.25 -9.97
C SER A 113 -17.84 -19.23 -9.35
N LYS A 114 -18.98 -18.75 -8.86
CA LYS A 114 -20.04 -19.56 -8.25
C LYS A 114 -21.12 -19.94 -9.25
#